data_AF-A0A6L5TDT0-F1
#
_entry.id   AF-A0A6L5TDT0-F1
#
_cell.length_a   1.000
_cell.length_b   1.000
_cell.length_c   1.000
_cell.angle_alpha   90.00
_cell.angle_beta   90.00
_cell.angle_gamma   90.00
#
_symmetry.space_group_name_H-M   'P 1'
#
loop_
_entity.id
_entity.type
_entity.pdbx_description
1 polymer ?
#
loop_
_entity_poly.entity_id
_entity_poly.type
_entity_poly.pdbx_seq_one_letter_code
_entity_poly.pdbx_strand_id
1 'polypeptide(L)'
;MRKLNKIITTAAMVAAILAGTAPKAAACSYTVGPLGRYIVPAQVQSMTADGDGVQVWCSDLGDGDDWFFTVDANTDLHIFDRVQLVIDANGTPDDFSDDRVIDAFWSCCEVD
;
A
#
# COMPACT_ATOMS: atom_id res chain seq x y z
N MET A 1 -7.45 53.36 -51.23
CA MET A 1 -6.31 52.52 -50.82
C MET A 1 -5.77 52.97 -49.46
N ARG A 2 -6.12 52.26 -48.38
CA ARG A 2 -5.34 52.14 -47.14
C ARG A 2 -5.61 50.73 -46.61
N LYS A 3 -4.53 49.94 -46.46
CA LYS A 3 -4.50 48.52 -46.11
C LYS A 3 -4.97 48.33 -44.67
N LEU A 4 -5.86 47.38 -44.40
CA LEU A 4 -6.02 46.79 -43.07
C LEU A 4 -5.69 45.29 -43.16
N ASN A 5 -4.65 44.92 -42.43
CA ASN A 5 -3.97 43.63 -42.44
C ASN A 5 -4.85 42.52 -41.85
N LYS A 6 -4.83 41.34 -42.51
CA LYS A 6 -5.31 40.08 -41.94
C LYS A 6 -4.61 39.82 -40.60
N ILE A 7 -5.37 39.80 -39.51
CA ILE A 7 -4.90 39.27 -38.23
C ILE A 7 -5.05 37.74 -38.32
N ILE A 8 -3.98 37.07 -38.75
CA ILE A 8 -3.87 35.61 -38.63
C ILE A 8 -3.44 35.36 -37.19
N THR A 9 -4.39 34.97 -36.34
CA THR A 9 -4.08 34.53 -34.98
C THR A 9 -3.66 33.07 -35.06
N THR A 10 -2.36 32.82 -35.07
CA THR A 10 -1.80 31.47 -34.94
C THR A 10 -1.81 31.09 -33.46
N ALA A 11 -2.78 30.26 -33.06
CA ALA A 11 -2.76 29.64 -31.74
C ALA A 11 -1.68 28.56 -31.72
N ALA A 12 -0.55 28.85 -31.06
CA ALA A 12 0.47 27.86 -30.78
C ALA A 12 -0.06 26.92 -29.67
N MET A 13 -0.30 25.65 -30.02
CA MET A 13 -0.58 24.61 -29.03
C MET A 13 0.74 24.26 -28.34
N VAL A 14 0.87 24.60 -27.05
CA VAL A 14 1.97 24.12 -26.23
C VAL A 14 1.58 22.75 -25.69
N ALA A 15 2.07 21.69 -26.32
CA ALA A 15 2.05 20.35 -25.74
C ALA A 15 3.09 20.34 -24.61
N ALA A 16 2.64 20.56 -23.37
CA ALA A 16 3.46 20.26 -22.20
C ALA A 16 3.73 18.76 -22.21
N ILE A 17 4.97 18.37 -22.50
CA ILE A 17 5.44 17.01 -22.27
C ILE A 17 5.45 16.84 -20.76
N LEU A 18 4.37 16.23 -20.25
CA LEU A 18 4.35 15.68 -18.91
C LEU A 18 5.30 14.49 -18.95
N ALA A 19 6.59 14.74 -18.76
CA ALA A 19 7.55 13.70 -18.42
C ALA A 19 7.05 13.13 -17.10
N GLY A 20 6.22 12.09 -17.18
CA GLY A 20 5.81 11.32 -16.04
C GLY A 20 7.08 10.88 -15.34
N THR A 21 7.36 11.46 -14.18
CA THR A 21 8.12 10.74 -13.18
C THR A 21 7.29 9.51 -12.92
N ALA A 22 7.67 8.38 -13.52
CA ALA A 22 7.15 7.09 -13.07
C ALA A 22 7.28 7.12 -11.54
N PRO A 23 6.19 6.88 -10.78
CA PRO A 23 6.31 6.83 -9.33
C PRO A 23 7.45 5.87 -9.05
N LYS A 24 8.51 6.40 -8.44
CA LYS A 24 9.57 5.57 -7.88
C LYS A 24 8.80 4.71 -6.87
N ALA A 25 8.68 3.41 -7.13
CA ALA A 25 8.11 2.48 -6.18
C ALA A 25 8.73 2.80 -4.80
N ALA A 26 7.89 2.95 -3.80
CA ALA A 26 8.36 3.17 -2.44
C ALA A 26 9.35 2.04 -2.15
N ALA A 27 10.57 2.41 -1.77
CA ALA A 27 11.62 1.42 -1.55
C ALA A 27 11.23 0.55 -0.35
N CYS A 28 11.61 -0.74 -0.39
CA CYS A 28 11.30 -1.67 0.68
C CYS A 28 11.84 -1.19 2.04
N SER A 29 10.98 -0.72 2.96
CA SER A 29 11.34 -0.35 4.33
C SER A 29 11.93 -1.53 5.11
N TYR A 30 11.58 -2.75 4.71
CA TYR A 30 11.98 -3.99 5.36
C TYR A 30 13.03 -4.76 4.56
N THR A 31 13.87 -5.51 5.25
CA THR A 31 14.82 -6.40 4.58
C THR A 31 14.12 -7.70 4.21
N VAL A 32 13.98 -7.96 2.91
CA VAL A 32 13.44 -9.22 2.40
C VAL A 32 14.41 -10.38 2.68
N GLY A 33 13.92 -11.39 3.39
CA GLY A 33 14.69 -12.58 3.74
C GLY A 33 14.88 -13.54 2.56
N PRO A 34 15.67 -14.61 2.73
CA PRO A 34 16.02 -15.56 1.65
C PRO A 34 14.82 -16.35 1.09
N LEU A 35 13.68 -16.35 1.78
CA LEU A 35 12.44 -16.96 1.32
C LEU A 35 11.52 -15.97 0.58
N GLY A 36 11.99 -14.75 0.27
CA GLY A 36 11.16 -13.72 -0.35
C GLY A 36 10.12 -13.14 0.62
N ARG A 37 10.41 -13.15 1.93
CA ARG A 37 9.46 -12.73 2.96
C ARG A 37 10.07 -11.75 3.94
N TYR A 38 9.25 -10.89 4.50
CA TYR A 38 9.63 -9.98 5.57
C TYR A 38 8.52 -9.86 6.63
N ILE A 39 8.86 -9.29 7.77
CA ILE A 39 7.96 -9.15 8.92
C ILE A 39 7.61 -7.68 9.11
N VAL A 40 6.32 -7.40 9.23
CA VAL A 40 5.77 -6.06 9.44
C VAL A 40 5.08 -5.98 10.79
N PRO A 41 5.59 -5.21 11.76
CA PRO A 41 4.85 -4.87 12.97
C PRO A 41 3.73 -3.89 12.61
N ALA A 42 2.48 -4.27 12.88
CA ALA A 42 1.32 -3.43 12.57
C ALA A 42 0.34 -3.38 13.75
N GLN A 43 -0.63 -2.46 13.65
CA GLN A 43 -1.75 -2.37 14.57
C GLN A 43 -3.06 -2.47 13.80
N VAL A 44 -4.01 -3.26 14.31
CA VAL A 44 -5.36 -3.37 13.74
C VAL A 44 -6.07 -2.01 13.87
N GLN A 45 -6.50 -1.45 12.75
CA GLN A 45 -7.22 -0.18 12.68
C GLN A 45 -8.73 -0.38 12.48
N SER A 46 -9.12 -1.40 11.72
CA SER A 46 -10.54 -1.69 11.53
C SER A 46 -10.80 -3.16 11.23
N MET A 47 -12.02 -3.59 11.51
CA MET A 47 -12.50 -4.93 11.25
C MET A 47 -13.90 -4.84 10.66
N THR A 48 -14.12 -5.48 9.51
CA THR A 48 -15.40 -5.46 8.79
C THR A 48 -15.84 -6.88 8.49
N ALA A 49 -17.08 -7.22 8.81
CA ALA A 49 -17.64 -8.53 8.46
C ALA A 49 -17.67 -8.71 6.93
N ASP A 50 -17.19 -9.85 6.45
CA ASP A 50 -17.15 -10.21 5.04
C ASP A 50 -17.58 -11.67 4.85
N GLY A 51 -18.84 -11.88 4.47
CA GLY A 51 -19.46 -13.21 4.41
C GLY A 51 -19.46 -13.91 5.76
N ASP A 52 -18.85 -15.10 5.81
CA ASP A 52 -18.69 -15.91 7.04
C ASP A 52 -17.39 -15.56 7.81
N GLY A 53 -16.61 -14.59 7.33
CA GLY A 53 -15.34 -14.16 7.92
C GLY A 53 -15.32 -12.67 8.28
N VAL A 54 -14.12 -12.18 8.60
CA VAL A 54 -13.84 -10.79 8.93
C VAL A 54 -12.62 -10.32 8.13
N GLN A 55 -12.76 -9.20 7.43
CA GLN A 55 -11.63 -8.48 6.86
C GLN A 55 -11.02 -7.59 7.94
N VAL A 56 -9.73 -7.78 8.18
CA VAL A 56 -8.94 -7.05 9.17
C VAL A 56 -8.02 -6.09 8.42
N TRP A 57 -8.10 -4.81 8.76
CA TRP A 57 -7.20 -3.77 8.25
C TRP A 57 -6.23 -3.35 9.34
N CYS A 58 -4.96 -3.32 9.01
CA CYS A 58 -3.87 -2.95 9.90
C CYS A 58 -3.04 -1.83 9.28
N SER A 59 -2.50 -0.94 10.11
CA SER A 59 -1.53 0.05 9.68
C SER A 59 -0.16 -0.33 10.25
N ASP A 60 0.84 -0.35 9.37
CA ASP A 60 2.25 -0.57 9.70
C ASP A 60 2.73 0.47 10.74
N LEU A 61 3.42 0.01 11.78
CA LEU A 61 3.92 0.88 12.85
C LEU A 61 5.20 1.66 12.48
N GLY A 62 5.90 1.23 11.43
CA GLY A 62 7.11 1.83 10.89
C GLY A 62 6.81 2.94 9.89
N ASP A 63 6.16 2.63 8.77
CA ASP A 63 5.91 3.58 7.68
C ASP A 63 4.44 4.01 7.51
N GLY A 64 3.51 3.33 8.16
CA GLY A 64 2.09 3.66 8.12
C GLY A 64 1.32 3.06 6.93
N ASP A 65 1.95 2.21 6.13
CA ASP A 65 1.27 1.54 5.02
C ASP A 65 0.16 0.59 5.54
N ASP A 66 -0.94 0.55 4.81
CA ASP A 66 -2.12 -0.23 5.20
C ASP A 66 -2.07 -1.63 4.57
N TRP A 67 -2.30 -2.63 5.43
CA TRP A 67 -2.35 -4.04 5.08
C TRP A 67 -3.70 -4.62 5.44
N PHE A 68 -4.15 -5.62 4.68
CA PHE A 68 -5.35 -6.36 5.05
C PHE A 68 -5.17 -7.87 4.91
N PHE A 69 -5.94 -8.61 5.69
CA PHE A 69 -6.10 -10.06 5.59
C PHE A 69 -7.50 -10.45 6.08
N THR A 70 -7.86 -11.72 5.90
CA THR A 70 -9.15 -12.27 6.31
C THR A 70 -8.99 -13.33 7.37
N VAL A 71 -9.85 -13.30 8.38
CA VAL A 71 -9.92 -14.31 9.43
C VAL A 71 -11.34 -14.87 9.54
N ASP A 72 -11.50 -15.96 10.27
CA ASP A 72 -12.85 -16.45 10.58
C ASP A 72 -13.54 -15.56 11.63
N ALA A 73 -14.87 -15.62 11.69
CA ALA A 73 -15.67 -14.79 12.61
C ALA A 73 -15.47 -15.10 14.11
N ASN A 74 -14.76 -16.18 14.47
CA ASN A 74 -14.49 -16.58 15.84
C ASN A 74 -13.04 -16.29 16.26
N THR A 75 -12.25 -15.67 15.39
CA THR A 75 -10.87 -15.31 15.67
C THR A 75 -10.84 -14.23 16.75
N ASP A 76 -10.13 -14.51 17.83
CA ASP A 76 -9.98 -13.60 18.98
C ASP A 76 -8.95 -12.50 18.67
N LEU A 77 -9.37 -11.51 17.88
CA LEU A 77 -8.60 -10.35 17.46
C LEU A 77 -9.47 -9.10 17.60
N HIS A 78 -8.89 -8.00 18.07
CA HIS A 78 -9.59 -6.75 18.32
C HIS A 78 -8.92 -5.57 17.63
N ILE A 79 -9.71 -4.52 17.40
CA ILE A 79 -9.18 -3.23 16.98
C ILE A 79 -8.18 -2.73 18.05
N PHE A 80 -7.06 -2.19 17.58
CA PHE A 80 -5.87 -1.77 18.34
C PHE A 80 -4.92 -2.88 18.82
N ASP A 81 -5.24 -4.16 18.58
CA ASP A 81 -4.30 -5.25 18.83
C ASP A 81 -3.03 -5.08 17.98
N ARG A 82 -1.90 -5.49 18.57
CA ARG A 82 -0.59 -5.53 17.91
C ARG A 82 -0.47 -6.85 17.16
N VAL A 83 -0.08 -6.76 15.90
CA VAL A 83 0.11 -7.91 15.04
C VAL A 83 1.49 -7.88 14.39
N GLN A 84 2.06 -9.06 14.16
CA GLN A 84 3.24 -9.26 13.32
C GLN A 84 2.77 -9.92 12.03
N LEU A 85 2.80 -9.18 10.93
CA LEU A 85 2.39 -9.67 9.62
C LEU A 85 3.59 -10.33 8.94
N VAL A 86 3.37 -11.46 8.29
CA VAL A 86 4.32 -12.05 7.36
C VAL A 86 3.89 -11.65 5.97
N ILE A 87 4.77 -10.93 5.27
CA ILE A 87 4.51 -10.45 3.93
C ILE A 87 5.33 -11.26 2.92
N ASP A 88 4.71 -11.65 1.82
CA ASP A 88 5.37 -12.18 0.62
C ASP A 88 5.72 -11.02 -0.30
N ALA A 89 7.01 -10.88 -0.59
CA ALA A 89 7.56 -9.83 -1.46
C ALA A 89 7.40 -10.17 -2.95
N ASN A 90 6.70 -11.24 -3.30
CA ASN A 90 6.31 -11.62 -4.66
C ASN A 90 7.45 -11.66 -5.71
N GLY A 91 8.69 -11.87 -5.26
CA GLY A 91 9.88 -11.84 -6.12
C GLY A 91 10.33 -10.44 -6.55
N THR A 92 9.73 -9.39 -6.00
CA THR A 92 9.90 -7.96 -6.28
C THR A 92 10.40 -7.22 -5.03
N PRO A 93 11.58 -7.54 -4.46
CA PRO A 93 12.04 -6.98 -3.18
C PRO A 93 12.26 -5.46 -3.16
N ASP A 94 12.23 -4.79 -4.32
CA ASP A 94 12.33 -3.34 -4.46
C ASP A 94 11.00 -2.67 -4.85
N ASP A 95 9.90 -3.42 -4.92
CA ASP A 95 8.56 -2.96 -5.31
C ASP A 95 7.48 -3.65 -4.47
N PHE A 96 6.90 -2.90 -3.54
CA PHE A 96 5.85 -3.37 -2.64
C PHE A 96 4.45 -3.45 -3.25
N SER A 97 4.26 -2.96 -4.48
CA SER A 97 2.90 -2.73 -5.01
C SER A 97 2.09 -4.01 -5.23
N ASP A 98 2.76 -5.16 -5.25
CA ASP A 98 2.18 -6.48 -5.44
C ASP A 98 2.39 -7.44 -4.26
N ASP A 99 2.86 -6.91 -3.13
CA ASP A 99 3.11 -7.66 -1.89
C ASP A 99 1.82 -8.02 -1.18
N ARG A 100 1.86 -9.12 -0.41
CA ARG A 100 0.64 -9.68 0.22
C ARG A 100 0.92 -10.24 1.60
N VAL A 101 -0.02 -10.00 2.51
CA VAL A 101 -0.07 -10.69 3.80
C VAL A 101 -0.32 -12.18 3.55
N ILE A 102 0.58 -13.03 4.02
CA ILE A 102 0.45 -14.50 3.93
C ILE A 102 0.22 -15.15 5.29
N ASP A 103 0.54 -14.45 6.38
CA ASP A 103 0.28 -14.91 7.74
C ASP A 103 0.24 -13.71 8.70
N ALA A 104 -0.38 -13.89 9.86
CA ALA A 104 -0.45 -12.88 10.92
C ALA A 104 -0.36 -13.55 12.29
N PHE A 105 0.55 -13.04 13.13
CA PHE A 105 0.68 -13.46 14.53
C PHE A 105 0.23 -12.35 15.45
N TRP A 106 -0.57 -12.68 16.46
CA TRP A 106 -1.01 -11.75 17.49
C TRP A 106 -1.04 -12.45 18.84
N SER A 107 -1.17 -11.66 19.90
CA SER A 107 -1.31 -12.16 21.26
C SER A 107 -2.42 -11.38 21.94
N CYS A 108 -3.22 -12.07 22.76
CA CYS A 108 -4.27 -11.45 23.58
C CYS A 108 -3.70 -10.70 24.79
N CYS A 109 -2.38 -10.76 25.00
CA CYS A 109 -1.61 -9.99 25.96
C CYS A 109 -0.48 -9.25 25.25
N GLU A 110 -0.11 -8.07 25.75
CA GLU A 110 0.94 -7.21 25.19
C GLU A 110 2.20 -8.04 24.89
N VAL A 111 2.62 -8.04 23.62
CA VAL A 111 3.85 -8.68 23.19
C VAL A 111 4.98 -7.71 23.54
N ASP A 112 5.51 -7.85 24.75
CA ASP A 112 6.73 -7.18 25.21
C ASP A 112 7.95 -7.59 24.37
#